data_AF-A0A166TRX4-F1
#
_entry.id   AF-A0A166TRX4-F1
#
_cell.length_a   1.000
_cell.length_b   1.000
_cell.length_c   1.000
_cell.angle_alpha   90.00
_cell.angle_beta   90.00
_cell.angle_gamma   90.00
#
_symmetry.space_group_name_H-M   'P 1'
#
loop_
_entity.id
_entity.type
_entity.pdbx_description
1 polymer ?
#
loop_
_entity_poly.entity_id
_entity_poly.type
_entity_poly.pdbx_seq_one_letter_code
_entity_poly.pdbx_strand_id
1 'polypeptide(L)'
;MNPPDVEPFEFSHTLVAADFHDASSAVLRGALDRATDGYVGIDHDELEMGLPDAPRCRATWEEVRDSLSWCDDRHPGAWYHGALPETSETFERLWSLEDGNSGAFFLHTLILSIGDEPLLFAVPHHSIYRLEAPDESFVAAVDDALAGKQATALPSTPDIEWSAGERAYRLTGTVLCVRGGGLRERGCYHLTNLRRLEANPETLSLSLDWKAKQSTDGVTRVLSELSPLVSDPPERVYFEDRETMREIETVIRDRLEAYYR
;
A
#
# COMPACT_ATOMS: atom_id res chain seq x y z
N MET A 1 -21.67 -5.87 12.87
CA MET A 1 -21.69 -6.15 11.42
C MET A 1 -20.37 -6.83 11.08
N ASN A 2 -20.31 -7.70 10.07
CA ASN A 2 -19.02 -8.27 9.67
C ASN A 2 -18.24 -7.24 8.85
N PRO A 3 -16.89 -7.23 8.90
CA PRO A 3 -16.12 -6.41 7.99
C PRO A 3 -16.45 -6.79 6.53
N PRO A 4 -16.48 -5.83 5.60
CA PRO A 4 -16.72 -6.11 4.19
C PRO A 4 -15.61 -7.01 3.63
N ASP A 5 -16.00 -7.96 2.80
CA ASP A 5 -15.05 -8.76 2.04
C ASP A 5 -14.49 -7.90 0.90
N VAL A 6 -13.22 -7.51 1.05
CA VAL A 6 -12.52 -6.63 0.10
C VAL A 6 -11.77 -7.41 -0.98
N GLU A 7 -11.63 -8.73 -0.86
CA GLU A 7 -10.99 -9.56 -1.89
C GLU A 7 -11.67 -9.49 -3.26
N PRO A 8 -13.01 -9.53 -3.37
CA PRO A 8 -13.68 -9.42 -4.67
C PRO A 8 -13.74 -7.97 -5.18
N PHE A 9 -13.31 -6.98 -4.40
CA PHE A 9 -13.47 -5.58 -4.74
C PHE A 9 -12.28 -5.02 -5.53
N GLU A 10 -12.56 -4.50 -6.73
CA GLU A 10 -11.58 -3.82 -7.57
C GLU A 10 -11.59 -2.33 -7.25
N PHE A 11 -10.69 -1.91 -6.34
CA PHE A 11 -10.46 -0.49 -6.08
C PHE A 11 -9.94 0.19 -7.34
N SER A 12 -10.52 1.33 -7.70
CA SER A 12 -10.14 2.13 -8.87
C SER A 12 -8.78 2.81 -8.76
N HIS A 13 -8.25 3.04 -7.55
CA HIS A 13 -6.96 3.73 -7.36
C HIS A 13 -6.08 3.13 -6.26
N THR A 14 -4.77 3.38 -6.36
CA THR A 14 -3.78 3.09 -5.32
C THR A 14 -2.94 4.34 -5.04
N LEU A 15 -2.81 4.72 -3.77
CA LEU A 15 -1.96 5.82 -3.34
C LEU A 15 -0.50 5.41 -3.40
N VAL A 16 0.32 6.30 -3.95
CA VAL A 16 1.77 6.15 -4.05
C VAL A 16 2.41 7.43 -3.55
N ALA A 17 3.32 7.32 -2.58
CA ALA A 17 3.87 8.48 -1.88
C ALA A 17 5.33 8.27 -1.46
N ALA A 18 6.12 9.36 -1.46
CA ALA A 18 7.46 9.38 -0.88
C ALA A 18 7.39 9.41 0.66
N ASP A 19 6.52 10.28 1.18
CA ASP A 19 6.13 10.34 2.59
C ASP A 19 4.73 9.71 2.69
N PHE A 20 4.71 8.39 2.88
CA PHE A 20 3.47 7.63 2.89
C PHE A 20 2.57 8.04 4.06
N HIS A 21 3.13 8.29 5.24
CA HIS A 21 2.36 8.68 6.42
C HIS A 21 1.61 9.99 6.21
N ASP A 22 2.32 11.04 5.77
CA ASP A 22 1.72 12.37 5.58
C ASP A 22 0.68 12.40 4.45
N ALA A 23 0.95 11.69 3.35
CA ALA A 23 0.02 11.60 2.22
C ALA A 23 -1.22 10.77 2.56
N SER A 24 -1.05 9.58 3.13
CA SER A 24 -2.15 8.69 3.48
C SER A 24 -3.04 9.28 4.58
N SER A 25 -2.45 9.99 5.55
CA SER A 25 -3.21 10.71 6.57
C SER A 25 -4.05 11.84 5.99
N ALA A 26 -3.54 12.57 4.99
CA ALA A 26 -4.31 13.62 4.32
C ALA A 26 -5.51 13.05 3.56
N VAL A 27 -5.31 11.95 2.83
CA VAL A 27 -6.38 11.27 2.10
C VAL A 27 -7.40 10.63 3.06
N LEU A 28 -6.95 10.06 4.18
CA LEU A 28 -7.84 9.42 5.16
C LEU A 28 -8.87 10.41 5.68
N ARG A 29 -8.46 11.64 6.00
CA ARG A 29 -9.38 12.70 6.46
C ARG A 29 -10.48 12.98 5.45
N GLY A 30 -10.13 13.12 4.18
CA GLY A 30 -11.10 13.31 3.11
C GLY A 30 -12.03 12.10 2.89
N ALA A 31 -11.56 10.89 3.19
CA ALA A 31 -12.38 9.68 3.13
C ALA A 31 -13.34 9.54 4.34
N LEU A 32 -12.90 9.90 5.55
CA LEU A 32 -13.72 9.90 6.76
C LEU A 32 -14.94 10.82 6.63
N ASP A 33 -14.80 11.96 5.95
CA ASP A 33 -15.90 12.90 5.72
C ASP A 33 -17.02 12.33 4.81
N ARG A 34 -16.74 11.26 4.06
CA ARG A 34 -17.68 10.65 3.12
C ARG A 34 -18.17 9.27 3.53
N ALA A 35 -17.39 8.56 4.34
CA ALA A 35 -17.73 7.22 4.78
C ALA A 35 -18.88 7.22 5.81
N THR A 36 -19.68 6.16 5.79
CA THR A 36 -20.75 5.92 6.77
C THR A 36 -20.29 4.97 7.87
N ASP A 37 -19.36 4.09 7.53
CA ASP A 37 -18.87 3.04 8.41
C ASP A 37 -17.37 2.88 8.25
N GLY A 38 -16.71 2.51 9.34
CA GLY A 38 -15.31 2.11 9.32
C GLY A 38 -15.08 0.83 10.09
N TYR A 39 -14.06 0.09 9.67
CA TYR A 39 -13.62 -1.15 10.27
C TYR A 39 -12.11 -1.11 10.48
N VAL A 40 -11.65 -1.59 11.63
CA VAL A 40 -10.23 -1.81 11.90
C VAL A 40 -9.98 -3.25 12.29
N GLY A 41 -8.94 -3.85 11.70
CA GLY A 41 -8.35 -5.09 12.16
C GLY A 41 -7.20 -4.78 13.10
N ILE A 42 -7.31 -5.24 14.35
CA ILE A 42 -6.33 -5.00 15.41
C ILE A 42 -5.61 -6.30 15.73
N ASP A 43 -4.29 -6.31 15.59
CA ASP A 43 -3.45 -7.42 16.04
C ASP A 43 -3.01 -7.17 17.48
N HIS A 44 -3.69 -7.81 18.44
CA HIS A 44 -3.37 -7.64 19.86
C HIS A 44 -2.06 -8.30 20.26
N ASP A 45 -1.56 -9.28 19.51
CA ASP A 45 -0.30 -9.97 19.83
C ASP A 45 0.89 -9.00 19.70
N GLU A 46 0.79 -8.01 18.79
CA GLU A 46 1.79 -6.96 18.61
C GLU A 46 1.95 -6.06 19.85
N LEU A 47 0.91 -5.89 20.67
CA LEU A 47 0.99 -5.13 21.92
C LEU A 47 1.87 -5.80 22.99
N GLU A 48 2.13 -7.10 22.83
CA GLU A 48 2.90 -7.93 23.77
C GLU A 48 4.36 -8.11 23.32
N MET A 49 4.72 -7.75 22.09
CA MET A 49 6.05 -7.97 21.51
C MET A 49 7.16 -7.08 22.09
N GLY A 50 6.85 -6.16 23.01
CA GLY A 50 7.84 -5.35 23.73
C GLY A 50 8.61 -4.36 22.83
N LEU A 51 8.06 -4.02 21.66
CA LEU A 51 8.64 -3.04 20.74
C LEU A 51 8.62 -1.61 21.33
N PRO A 52 9.54 -0.71 20.90
CA PRO A 52 9.70 0.61 21.51
C PRO A 52 8.43 1.48 21.59
N ASP A 53 7.53 1.34 20.61
CA ASP A 53 6.28 2.10 20.48
C ASP A 53 5.03 1.33 20.96
N ALA A 54 5.17 0.08 21.44
CA ALA A 54 4.06 -0.68 22.01
C ALA A 54 3.33 0.06 23.16
N PRO A 55 4.00 0.81 24.06
CA PRO A 55 3.30 1.62 25.06
C PRO A 55 2.38 2.71 24.48
N ARG A 56 2.80 3.33 23.35
CA ARG A 56 1.97 4.31 22.63
C ARG A 56 0.74 3.62 22.05
N CYS A 57 0.92 2.46 21.40
CA CYS A 57 -0.17 1.68 20.81
C CYS A 57 -1.19 1.25 21.88
N ARG A 58 -0.72 0.75 23.03
CA ARG A 58 -1.58 0.37 24.15
C ARG A 58 -2.39 1.54 24.70
N ALA A 59 -1.74 2.68 24.94
CA ALA A 59 -2.40 3.87 25.43
C ALA A 59 -3.48 4.36 24.45
N THR A 60 -3.14 4.44 23.15
CA THR A 60 -4.11 4.81 22.11
C THR A 60 -5.28 3.84 22.04
N TRP A 61 -5.02 2.53 22.12
CA TRP A 61 -6.08 1.52 22.12
C TRP A 61 -7.01 1.62 23.33
N GLU A 62 -6.44 1.76 24.53
CA GLU A 62 -7.22 1.93 25.77
C GLU A 62 -8.15 3.15 25.72
N GLU A 63 -7.71 4.23 25.06
CA GLU A 63 -8.50 5.45 24.91
C GLU A 63 -9.67 5.30 23.92
N VAL A 64 -9.48 4.54 22.83
CA VAL A 64 -10.44 4.53 21.72
C VAL A 64 -11.30 3.27 21.64
N ARG A 65 -10.88 2.15 22.23
CA ARG A 65 -11.55 0.85 22.03
C ARG A 65 -13.04 0.86 22.39
N ASP A 66 -13.44 1.65 23.39
CA ASP A 66 -14.81 1.67 23.91
C ASP A 66 -15.76 2.45 22.97
N SER A 67 -15.23 3.21 22.00
CA SER A 67 -16.03 3.85 20.94
C SER A 67 -16.36 2.89 19.79
N LEU A 68 -15.72 1.72 19.76
CA LEU A 68 -15.86 0.72 18.71
C LEU A 68 -16.64 -0.49 19.19
N SER A 69 -17.36 -1.13 18.27
CA SER A 69 -18.07 -2.39 18.50
C SER A 69 -17.25 -3.56 17.95
N TRP A 70 -17.04 -4.59 18.75
CA TRP A 70 -16.40 -5.83 18.29
C TRP A 70 -17.26 -6.55 17.23
N CYS A 71 -16.61 -7.13 16.22
CA CYS A 71 -17.24 -7.76 15.07
C CYS A 71 -16.91 -9.25 14.94
N ASP A 72 -15.62 -9.61 14.93
CA ASP A 72 -15.11 -10.97 14.67
C ASP A 72 -13.66 -11.08 15.16
N ASP A 73 -13.15 -12.31 15.32
CA ASP A 73 -11.76 -12.63 15.71
C ASP A 73 -10.98 -13.29 14.55
N ARG A 74 -11.37 -13.04 13.30
CA ARG A 74 -10.70 -13.63 12.13
C ARG A 74 -9.29 -13.11 11.94
N HIS A 75 -8.33 -14.03 11.96
CA HIS A 75 -6.96 -13.78 11.53
C HIS A 75 -6.93 -13.00 10.21
N PRO A 76 -6.12 -11.93 10.09
CA PRO A 76 -4.97 -11.60 10.94
C PRO A 76 -5.21 -10.81 12.24
N GLY A 77 -6.45 -10.43 12.61
CA GLY A 77 -6.67 -9.69 13.87
C GLY A 77 -8.12 -9.64 14.34
N ALA A 78 -8.35 -9.10 15.55
CA ALA A 78 -9.69 -8.85 16.04
C ALA A 78 -10.29 -7.63 15.30
N TRP A 79 -11.47 -7.81 14.73
CA TRP A 79 -12.15 -6.78 13.95
C TRP A 79 -13.10 -5.96 14.81
N TYR A 80 -13.05 -4.65 14.60
CA TYR A 80 -13.91 -3.68 15.26
C TYR A 80 -14.55 -2.74 14.24
N HIS A 81 -15.75 -2.27 14.56
CA HIS A 81 -16.57 -1.38 13.73
C HIS A 81 -16.85 -0.08 14.47
N GLY A 82 -16.85 1.03 13.73
CA GLY A 82 -17.29 2.35 14.19
C GLY A 82 -18.22 2.98 13.16
N ALA A 83 -19.30 3.60 13.65
CA ALA A 83 -20.18 4.40 12.80
C ALA A 83 -19.59 5.80 12.59
N LEU A 84 -19.68 6.32 11.37
CA LEU A 84 -19.19 7.64 10.99
C LEU A 84 -20.36 8.61 10.80
N PRO A 85 -20.21 9.88 11.20
CA PRO A 85 -18.95 10.55 11.59
C PRO A 85 -18.56 10.44 13.08
N GLU A 86 -19.34 9.77 13.92
CA GLU A 86 -19.16 9.78 15.38
C GLU A 86 -17.80 9.25 15.84
N THR A 87 -17.23 8.31 15.09
CA THR A 87 -15.94 7.67 15.39
C THR A 87 -14.76 8.20 14.56
N SER A 88 -14.91 9.30 13.81
CA SER A 88 -13.84 9.82 12.92
C SER A 88 -12.51 10.05 13.67
N GLU A 89 -12.55 10.68 14.84
CA GLU A 89 -11.35 10.93 15.66
C GLU A 89 -10.69 9.61 16.12
N THR A 90 -11.48 8.55 16.34
CA THR A 90 -10.96 7.22 16.67
C THR A 90 -10.13 6.65 15.52
N PHE A 91 -10.63 6.73 14.29
CA PHE A 91 -9.89 6.26 13.11
C PHE A 91 -8.63 7.09 12.86
N GLU A 92 -8.68 8.42 13.00
CA GLU A 92 -7.49 9.27 12.87
C GLU A 92 -6.42 8.92 13.92
N ARG A 93 -6.83 8.72 15.18
CA ARG A 93 -5.91 8.34 16.26
C ARG A 93 -5.26 6.99 16.01
N LEU A 94 -6.03 5.98 15.59
CA LEU A 94 -5.48 4.68 15.23
C LEU A 94 -4.53 4.79 14.04
N TRP A 95 -4.92 5.50 12.97
CA TRP A 95 -4.07 5.69 11.79
C TRP A 95 -2.76 6.42 12.13
N SER A 96 -2.78 7.34 13.10
CA SER A 96 -1.57 8.04 13.53
C SER A 96 -0.46 7.10 14.01
N LEU A 97 -0.77 5.86 14.38
CA LEU A 97 0.20 4.85 14.80
C LEU A 97 0.97 4.23 13.63
N GLU A 98 0.56 4.45 12.38
CA GLU A 98 1.18 3.85 11.18
C GLU A 98 2.65 4.24 11.01
N ASP A 99 3.07 5.41 11.49
CA ASP A 99 4.48 5.83 11.46
C ASP A 99 5.39 5.08 12.45
N GLY A 100 4.79 4.25 13.32
CA GLY A 100 5.46 3.46 14.35
C GLY A 100 5.87 2.05 13.89
N ASN A 101 6.85 1.46 14.58
CA ASN A 101 7.32 0.09 14.28
C ASN A 101 6.30 -0.97 14.65
N SER A 102 5.74 -0.91 15.87
CA SER A 102 4.67 -1.78 16.35
C SER A 102 3.32 -1.27 15.86
N GLY A 103 3.13 0.05 15.79
CA GLY A 103 1.87 0.67 15.41
C GLY A 103 1.36 0.25 14.03
N ALA A 104 2.24 0.11 13.04
CA ALA A 104 1.89 -0.35 11.69
C ALA A 104 1.45 -1.82 11.61
N PHE A 105 1.85 -2.66 12.57
CA PHE A 105 1.42 -4.06 12.66
C PHE A 105 0.21 -4.22 13.58
N PHE A 106 0.16 -3.45 14.67
CA PHE A 106 -0.96 -3.35 15.59
C PHE A 106 -2.25 -2.91 14.88
N LEU A 107 -2.21 -1.79 14.14
CA LEU A 107 -3.26 -1.46 13.18
C LEU A 107 -3.02 -2.27 11.90
N HIS A 108 -3.47 -3.52 11.90
CA HIS A 108 -3.23 -4.43 10.79
C HIS A 108 -3.97 -3.96 9.52
N THR A 109 -5.23 -3.56 9.65
CA THR A 109 -6.05 -3.17 8.50
C THR A 109 -7.04 -2.08 8.86
N LEU A 110 -7.31 -1.18 7.91
CA LEU A 110 -8.37 -0.18 8.00
C LEU A 110 -9.22 -0.23 6.73
N ILE A 111 -10.54 -0.24 6.91
CA ILE A 111 -11.51 -0.15 5.82
C ILE A 111 -12.50 0.96 6.14
N LEU A 112 -12.77 1.84 5.18
CA LEU A 112 -13.91 2.76 5.24
C LEU A 112 -14.89 2.39 4.12
N SER A 113 -16.19 2.51 4.37
CA SER A 113 -17.24 2.23 3.38
C SER A 113 -18.32 3.32 3.32
N ILE A 114 -19.00 3.40 2.18
CA ILE A 114 -20.23 4.16 1.99
C ILE A 114 -21.36 3.14 1.83
N GLY A 115 -22.13 2.91 2.89
CA GLY A 115 -23.00 1.74 2.98
C GLY A 115 -22.17 0.45 2.87
N ASP A 116 -22.55 -0.42 1.94
CA ASP A 116 -21.90 -1.72 1.71
C ASP A 116 -20.71 -1.65 0.74
N GLU A 117 -20.42 -0.47 0.16
CA GLU A 117 -19.35 -0.31 -0.83
C GLU A 117 -18.07 0.24 -0.17
N PRO A 118 -16.91 -0.45 -0.31
CA PRO A 118 -15.67 0.03 0.27
C PRO A 118 -15.18 1.29 -0.46
N LEU A 119 -14.85 2.31 0.32
CA LEU A 119 -14.28 3.58 -0.14
C LEU A 119 -12.75 3.57 -0.06
N LEU A 120 -12.22 2.95 0.99
CA LEU A 120 -10.80 2.92 1.29
C LEU A 120 -10.43 1.59 1.92
N PHE A 121 -9.31 1.01 1.48
CA PHE A 121 -8.69 -0.14 2.11
C PHE A 121 -7.20 0.13 2.32
N ALA A 122 -6.72 -0.08 3.54
CA ALA A 122 -5.33 0.16 3.88
C ALA A 122 -4.74 -0.95 4.76
N VAL A 123 -3.47 -1.27 4.50
CA VAL A 123 -2.63 -2.17 5.29
C VAL A 123 -1.32 -1.44 5.58
N PRO A 124 -1.24 -0.74 6.73
CA PRO A 124 -0.11 0.11 7.14
C PRO A 124 1.28 -0.51 6.92
N HIS A 125 1.58 -1.66 7.52
CA HIS A 125 2.90 -2.31 7.44
C HIS A 125 3.28 -2.82 6.03
N HIS A 126 2.36 -2.83 5.07
CA HIS A 126 2.64 -3.11 3.66
C HIS A 126 2.65 -1.86 2.79
N SER A 127 2.40 -0.68 3.38
CA SER A 127 2.17 0.58 2.67
C SER A 127 1.14 0.41 1.53
N ILE A 128 0.13 -0.45 1.75
CA ILE A 128 -0.98 -0.63 0.82
C ILE A 128 -2.05 0.38 1.20
N TYR A 129 -2.49 1.15 0.22
CA TYR A 129 -3.55 2.13 0.41
C TYR A 129 -4.31 2.27 -0.91
N ARG A 130 -5.51 1.71 -0.93
CA ARG A 130 -6.38 1.61 -2.10
C ARG A 130 -7.63 2.44 -1.87
N LEU A 131 -8.09 3.07 -2.93
CA LEU A 131 -9.18 4.02 -2.93
C LEU A 131 -10.18 3.61 -3.99
N GLU A 132 -11.45 3.70 -3.64
CA GLU A 132 -12.52 3.72 -4.61
C GLU A 132 -12.98 5.15 -4.82
N ALA A 133 -13.10 5.56 -6.07
CA ALA A 133 -13.57 6.87 -6.45
C ALA A 133 -15.06 6.80 -6.78
N PRO A 134 -15.97 7.02 -5.81
CA PRO A 134 -17.42 6.90 -6.05
C PRO A 134 -17.93 7.98 -7.02
N ASP A 135 -17.24 9.13 -7.09
CA ASP A 135 -17.58 10.25 -7.95
C ASP A 135 -16.38 11.17 -8.20
N GLU A 136 -16.51 12.10 -9.16
CA GLU A 136 -15.48 13.08 -9.51
C GLU A 136 -15.12 14.03 -8.35
N SER A 137 -16.06 14.27 -7.42
CA SER A 137 -15.80 15.14 -6.27
C SER A 137 -14.83 14.49 -5.28
N PHE A 138 -14.89 13.16 -5.13
CA PHE A 138 -13.94 12.42 -4.30
C PHE A 138 -12.54 12.47 -4.91
N VAL A 139 -12.42 12.26 -6.22
CA VAL A 139 -11.15 12.38 -6.94
C VAL A 139 -10.55 13.77 -6.73
N ALA A 140 -11.34 14.83 -6.95
CA ALA A 140 -10.86 16.20 -6.73
C ALA A 140 -10.41 16.45 -5.29
N ALA A 141 -11.13 15.91 -4.29
CA ALA A 141 -10.75 16.05 -2.89
C ALA A 141 -9.45 15.29 -2.56
N VAL A 142 -9.22 14.13 -3.16
CA VAL A 142 -7.96 13.39 -3.05
C VAL A 142 -6.82 14.17 -3.69
N ASP A 143 -7.01 14.69 -4.90
CA ASP A 143 -6.02 15.51 -5.60
C ASP A 143 -5.65 16.77 -4.79
N ASP A 144 -6.66 17.46 -4.24
CA ASP A 144 -6.46 18.63 -3.38
C ASP A 144 -5.71 18.26 -2.08
N ALA A 145 -6.03 17.12 -1.46
CA ALA A 145 -5.35 16.63 -0.26
C ALA A 145 -3.87 16.25 -0.51
N LEU A 146 -3.56 15.83 -1.74
CA LEU A 146 -2.21 15.48 -2.18
C LEU A 146 -1.44 16.68 -2.75
N ALA A 147 -2.09 17.82 -2.98
CA ALA A 147 -1.46 19.00 -3.55
C ALA A 147 -0.25 19.45 -2.73
N GLY A 148 0.91 19.53 -3.39
CA GLY A 148 2.18 19.91 -2.77
C GLY A 148 2.90 18.79 -2.01
N LYS A 149 2.35 17.57 -1.99
CA LYS A 149 3.02 16.37 -1.48
C LYS A 149 3.70 15.62 -2.62
N GLN A 150 4.77 14.89 -2.33
CA GLN A 150 5.36 13.94 -3.28
C GLN A 150 4.54 12.64 -3.29
N ALA A 151 3.29 12.74 -3.74
CA ALA A 151 2.32 11.66 -3.70
C ALA A 151 1.27 11.81 -4.80
N THR A 152 0.70 10.69 -5.24
CA THR A 152 -0.36 10.65 -6.25
C THR A 152 -1.23 9.40 -6.07
N ALA A 153 -2.52 9.52 -6.35
CA ALA A 153 -3.43 8.38 -6.49
C ALA A 153 -3.39 7.91 -7.94
N LEU A 154 -2.76 6.76 -8.19
CA LEU A 154 -2.70 6.18 -9.53
C LEU A 154 -3.90 5.28 -9.78
N PRO A 155 -4.47 5.26 -10.99
CA PRO A 155 -5.46 4.25 -11.35
C PRO A 155 -4.92 2.85 -11.08
N SER A 156 -5.72 2.05 -10.36
CA SER A 156 -5.49 0.63 -10.21
C SER A 156 -5.66 0.02 -11.60
N THR A 157 -4.51 -0.31 -12.17
CA THR A 157 -4.42 -0.98 -13.44
C THR A 157 -4.44 -2.48 -13.17
N PRO A 158 -5.07 -3.29 -14.03
CA PRO A 158 -5.10 -4.73 -13.86
C PRO A 158 -3.67 -5.27 -13.76
N ASP A 159 -3.53 -6.37 -13.02
CA ASP A 159 -2.27 -7.11 -12.93
C ASP A 159 -1.82 -7.50 -14.33
N ILE A 160 -0.66 -6.98 -14.76
CA ILE A 160 -0.04 -7.42 -16.01
C ILE A 160 0.99 -8.47 -15.65
N GLU A 161 0.75 -9.71 -16.08
CA GLU A 161 1.64 -10.84 -15.89
C GLU A 161 2.28 -11.24 -17.21
N TRP A 162 3.58 -11.51 -17.18
CA TRP A 162 4.28 -12.07 -18.33
C TRP A 162 5.43 -12.98 -17.90
N SER A 163 5.90 -13.81 -18.81
CA SER A 163 7.08 -14.66 -18.60
C SER A 163 8.13 -14.39 -19.66
N ALA A 164 9.37 -14.69 -19.32
CA ALA A 164 10.45 -14.80 -20.28
C ALA A 164 11.46 -15.84 -19.79
N GLY A 165 11.55 -16.97 -20.51
CA GLY A 165 12.34 -18.11 -20.08
C GLY A 165 11.83 -18.71 -18.77
N GLU A 166 12.70 -18.88 -17.77
CA GLU A 166 12.33 -19.45 -16.46
C GLU A 166 11.84 -18.40 -15.44
N ARG A 167 11.64 -17.14 -15.88
CA ARG A 167 11.20 -16.04 -15.02
C ARG A 167 9.76 -15.67 -15.31
N ALA A 168 9.02 -15.41 -14.25
CA ALA A 168 7.69 -14.83 -14.27
C ALA A 168 7.73 -13.45 -13.62
N TYR A 169 7.04 -12.51 -14.25
CA TYR A 169 6.96 -11.13 -13.84
C TYR A 169 5.49 -10.78 -13.64
N ARG A 170 5.24 -9.93 -12.64
CA ARG A 170 3.92 -9.35 -12.41
C ARG A 170 4.06 -7.88 -12.08
N LEU A 171 3.26 -7.06 -12.73
CA LEU A 171 3.20 -5.64 -12.51
C LEU A 171 1.81 -5.27 -11.97
N THR A 172 1.77 -4.90 -10.69
CA THR A 172 0.55 -4.56 -9.94
C THR A 172 0.72 -3.16 -9.36
N GLY A 173 -0.10 -2.19 -9.77
CA GLY A 173 0.05 -0.80 -9.30
C GLY A 173 1.47 -0.28 -9.54
N THR A 174 2.20 0.14 -8.51
CA THR A 174 3.61 0.55 -8.64
C THR A 174 4.63 -0.52 -8.26
N VAL A 175 4.22 -1.78 -8.20
CA VAL A 175 5.07 -2.87 -7.76
C VAL A 175 5.39 -3.81 -8.93
N LEU A 176 6.67 -4.02 -9.18
CA LEU A 176 7.18 -5.05 -10.07
C LEU A 176 7.63 -6.26 -9.24
N CYS A 177 6.92 -7.37 -9.35
CA CYS A 177 7.30 -8.64 -8.74
C CYS A 177 7.99 -9.56 -9.75
N VAL A 178 9.05 -10.22 -9.30
CA VAL A 178 9.83 -11.20 -10.07
C VAL A 178 9.82 -12.54 -9.33
N ARG A 179 9.61 -13.62 -10.07
CA ARG A 179 9.67 -15.01 -9.59
C ARG A 179 10.45 -15.86 -10.59
N GLY A 180 11.10 -16.91 -10.11
CA GLY A 180 11.87 -17.85 -10.95
C GLY A 180 13.33 -17.42 -11.15
N GLY A 181 14.13 -18.21 -11.89
CA GLY A 181 15.53 -17.87 -12.20
C GLY A 181 16.61 -18.25 -11.15
N GLY A 182 16.26 -19.06 -10.14
CA GLY A 182 17.21 -19.62 -9.16
C GLY A 182 16.93 -19.21 -7.70
N LEU A 183 17.90 -19.45 -6.80
CA LEU A 183 17.78 -19.24 -5.34
C LEU A 183 17.72 -17.77 -4.90
N ARG A 184 17.94 -16.79 -5.80
CA ARG A 184 18.18 -15.37 -5.48
C ARG A 184 17.33 -14.38 -6.29
N GLU A 185 16.20 -14.78 -6.86
CA GLU A 185 15.49 -13.94 -7.84
C GLU A 185 13.99 -13.83 -7.56
N ARG A 186 13.62 -13.91 -6.29
CA ARG A 186 12.26 -13.60 -5.82
C ARG A 186 12.28 -12.27 -5.10
N GLY A 187 11.42 -11.35 -5.54
CA GLY A 187 11.29 -10.04 -4.91
C GLY A 187 10.19 -9.21 -5.56
N CYS A 188 9.71 -8.22 -4.82
CA CYS A 188 8.79 -7.20 -5.31
C CYS A 188 9.42 -5.83 -5.07
N TYR A 189 9.38 -4.97 -6.08
CA TYR A 189 10.16 -3.74 -6.14
C TYR A 189 9.26 -2.56 -6.51
N HIS A 190 9.28 -1.51 -5.69
CA HIS A 190 8.49 -0.30 -5.94
C HIS A 190 9.11 0.56 -7.03
N LEU A 191 8.35 0.81 -8.10
CA LEU A 191 8.73 1.63 -9.24
C LEU A 191 9.06 3.09 -8.85
N THR A 192 8.60 3.59 -7.70
CA THR A 192 9.00 4.91 -7.17
C THR A 192 10.51 5.03 -6.89
N ASN A 193 11.19 3.89 -6.76
CA ASN A 193 12.64 3.81 -6.66
C ASN A 193 13.34 3.68 -8.01
N LEU A 194 12.62 3.53 -9.12
CA LEU A 194 13.19 3.49 -10.46
C LEU A 194 13.59 4.90 -10.89
N ARG A 195 14.85 5.07 -11.30
CA ARG A 195 15.41 6.33 -11.82
C ARG A 195 15.29 6.42 -13.33
N ARG A 196 15.56 5.31 -14.01
CA ARG A 196 15.61 5.26 -15.46
C ARG A 196 15.04 3.94 -15.97
N LEU A 197 14.29 4.05 -17.06
CA LEU A 197 13.76 2.95 -17.83
C LEU A 197 14.19 3.12 -19.29
N GLU A 198 14.87 2.11 -19.83
CA GLU A 198 15.31 2.10 -21.23
C GLU A 198 14.86 0.84 -21.94
N ALA A 199 14.11 0.99 -23.04
CA ALA A 199 13.77 -0.14 -23.88
C ALA A 199 14.90 -0.50 -24.84
N ASN A 200 15.12 -1.81 -24.99
CA ASN A 200 16.01 -2.39 -25.98
C ASN A 200 15.22 -3.38 -26.86
N PRO A 201 14.67 -2.93 -28.01
CA PRO A 201 13.86 -3.75 -28.90
C PRO A 201 14.61 -4.88 -29.64
N GLU A 202 15.94 -4.85 -29.63
CA GLU A 202 16.77 -5.90 -30.25
C GLU A 202 16.87 -7.13 -29.35
N THR A 203 16.93 -6.90 -28.04
CA THR A 203 17.05 -7.97 -27.02
C THR A 203 15.74 -8.28 -26.32
N LEU A 204 14.63 -7.63 -26.72
CA LEU A 204 13.32 -7.71 -26.07
C LEU A 204 13.44 -7.53 -24.55
N SER A 205 14.05 -6.43 -24.14
CA SER A 205 14.30 -6.15 -22.73
C SER A 205 14.11 -4.69 -22.35
N LEU A 206 13.78 -4.45 -21.09
CA LEU A 206 13.84 -3.13 -20.47
C LEU A 206 14.97 -3.12 -19.44
N SER A 207 15.87 -2.15 -19.55
CA SER A 207 16.92 -1.89 -18.56
C SER A 207 16.40 -0.95 -17.48
N LEU A 208 16.67 -1.30 -16.23
CA LEU A 208 16.12 -0.66 -15.03
C LEU A 208 17.28 -0.14 -14.17
N ASP A 209 17.35 1.17 -13.97
CA ASP A 209 18.29 1.81 -13.05
C ASP A 209 17.56 2.25 -11.79
N TRP A 210 17.93 1.70 -10.64
CA TRP A 210 17.26 1.92 -9.37
C TRP A 210 18.02 2.92 -8.50
N LYS A 211 17.30 3.66 -7.64
CA LYS A 211 17.93 4.38 -6.53
C LYS A 211 18.68 3.35 -5.68
N ALA A 212 19.98 3.53 -5.52
CA ALA A 212 20.74 2.80 -4.51
C ALA A 212 20.01 2.96 -3.17
N LYS A 213 19.82 1.87 -2.41
CA LYS A 213 19.18 1.91 -1.10
C LYS A 213 19.83 3.04 -0.29
N GLN A 214 19.14 4.17 -0.14
CA GLN A 214 19.46 5.08 0.92
C GLN A 214 19.06 4.32 2.18
N SER A 215 20.04 3.95 3.00
CA SER A 215 19.79 3.47 4.33
C SER A 215 19.26 4.65 5.14
N THR A 216 17.98 4.94 5.02
CA THR A 216 17.30 5.95 5.83
C THR A 216 16.11 5.28 6.51
N ASP A 217 16.19 5.36 7.83
CA ASP A 217 15.20 5.13 8.87
C ASP A 217 14.95 3.68 9.33
N GLY A 218 15.09 3.50 10.64
CA GLY A 218 15.29 2.23 11.36
C GLY A 218 14.17 1.19 11.22
N VAL A 219 13.08 1.53 10.56
CA VAL A 219 11.93 0.65 10.26
C VAL A 219 12.34 -0.51 9.35
N THR A 220 13.23 -0.28 8.38
CA THR A 220 13.71 -1.37 7.53
C THR A 220 14.68 -2.31 8.23
N ARG A 221 15.29 -1.92 9.36
CA ARG A 221 16.30 -2.76 10.01
C ARG A 221 15.70 -4.01 10.65
N VAL A 222 14.51 -3.91 11.24
CA VAL A 222 13.85 -5.04 11.89
C VAL A 222 13.25 -6.02 10.86
N LEU A 223 12.68 -5.52 9.75
CA LEU A 223 12.17 -6.37 8.66
C LEU A 223 13.28 -6.92 7.75
N SER A 224 14.41 -6.22 7.59
CA SER A 224 15.56 -6.71 6.82
C SER A 224 16.42 -7.72 7.59
N GLU A 225 16.41 -7.69 8.92
CA GLU A 225 17.11 -8.70 9.76
C GLU A 225 16.35 -10.04 9.81
N LEU A 226 15.07 -10.09 9.43
CA LEU A 226 14.24 -11.32 9.42
C LEU A 226 13.93 -11.90 8.03
N SER A 227 14.32 -11.24 6.93
CA SER A 227 14.11 -11.78 5.59
C SER A 227 15.44 -11.94 4.83
N PRO A 228 16.07 -13.12 4.87
CA PRO A 228 17.28 -13.43 4.09
C PRO A 228 17.04 -13.50 2.57
N LEU A 229 15.90 -13.00 2.06
CA LEU A 229 15.41 -13.22 0.70
C LEU A 229 15.15 -11.94 -0.11
N VAL A 230 15.38 -10.74 0.43
CA VAL A 230 15.26 -9.51 -0.37
C VAL A 230 16.48 -9.38 -1.29
N SER A 231 16.37 -10.05 -2.43
CA SER A 231 17.30 -10.03 -3.54
C SER A 231 17.41 -8.60 -4.10
N ASP A 232 18.58 -8.21 -4.62
CA ASP A 232 18.74 -6.91 -5.27
C ASP A 232 17.70 -6.71 -6.39
N PRO A 233 17.24 -5.47 -6.64
CA PRO A 233 16.28 -5.21 -7.70
C PRO A 233 16.87 -5.58 -9.08
N PRO A 234 16.04 -6.11 -10.01
CA PRO A 234 16.52 -6.55 -11.30
C PRO A 234 17.00 -5.36 -12.13
N GLU A 235 18.23 -5.43 -12.64
CA GLU A 235 18.74 -4.41 -13.59
C GLU A 235 18.08 -4.53 -14.98
N ARG A 236 17.41 -5.66 -15.25
CA ARG A 236 16.77 -5.92 -16.54
C ARG A 236 15.58 -6.88 -16.41
N VAL A 237 14.54 -6.58 -17.16
CA VAL A 237 13.40 -7.48 -17.41
C VAL A 237 13.34 -7.84 -18.89
N TYR A 238 12.92 -9.07 -19.19
CA TYR A 238 12.89 -9.62 -20.54
C TYR A 238 11.45 -9.96 -20.94
N PHE A 239 11.22 -10.07 -22.24
CA PHE A 239 9.91 -10.30 -22.85
C PHE A 239 10.04 -11.30 -24.00
N GLU A 240 8.99 -12.10 -24.23
CA GLU A 240 8.93 -13.04 -25.35
C GLU A 240 8.60 -12.34 -26.68
N ASP A 241 7.94 -11.17 -26.60
CA ASP A 241 7.50 -10.41 -27.76
C ASP A 241 7.62 -8.89 -27.56
N ARG A 242 7.54 -8.15 -28.67
CA ARG A 242 7.68 -6.68 -28.69
C ARG A 242 6.44 -5.93 -28.23
N GLU A 243 5.27 -6.54 -28.33
CA GLU A 243 4.00 -5.90 -27.99
C GLU A 243 3.89 -5.78 -26.47
N THR A 244 4.08 -6.89 -25.75
CA THR A 244 4.14 -6.95 -24.29
C THR A 244 5.22 -6.01 -23.74
N MET A 245 6.43 -6.00 -24.34
CA MET A 245 7.50 -5.09 -23.92
C MET A 245 7.08 -3.61 -24.02
N ARG A 246 6.39 -3.22 -25.10
CA ARG A 246 5.94 -1.84 -25.31
C ARG A 246 4.81 -1.48 -24.37
N GLU A 247 3.85 -2.37 -24.17
CA GLU A 247 2.76 -2.17 -23.21
C GLU A 247 3.32 -1.92 -21.81
N ILE A 248 4.21 -2.80 -21.34
CA ILE A 248 4.84 -2.66 -20.03
C ILE A 248 5.71 -1.40 -19.94
N GLU A 249 6.45 -1.06 -20.99
CA GLU A 249 7.22 0.19 -21.05
C GLU A 249 6.30 1.41 -20.86
N THR A 250 5.22 1.50 -21.64
CA THR A 250 4.26 2.60 -21.57
C THR A 250 3.65 2.69 -20.18
N VAL A 251 3.17 1.58 -19.63
CA VAL A 251 2.57 1.53 -18.29
C VAL A 251 3.54 2.00 -17.21
N ILE A 252 4.81 1.57 -17.24
CA ILE A 252 5.81 2.01 -16.27
C ILE A 252 6.12 3.50 -16.46
N ARG A 253 6.30 3.98 -17.70
CA ARG A 253 6.57 5.41 -17.97
C ARG A 253 5.45 6.30 -17.48
N ASP A 254 4.21 5.99 -17.82
CA ASP A 254 3.04 6.78 -17.44
C ASP A 254 2.93 6.90 -15.90
N ARG A 255 3.21 5.81 -15.18
CA ARG A 255 3.21 5.81 -13.70
C ARG A 255 4.35 6.63 -13.10
N LEU A 256 5.56 6.55 -13.67
CA LEU A 256 6.68 7.38 -13.22
C LEU A 256 6.42 8.85 -13.49
N GLU A 257 5.88 9.18 -14.67
CA GLU A 257 5.52 10.55 -15.01
C GLU A 257 4.43 11.09 -14.10
N ALA A 258 3.40 10.31 -13.79
CA ALA A 258 2.36 10.70 -12.84
C ALA A 258 2.93 10.95 -11.43
N TYR A 259 3.90 10.15 -10.99
CA TYR A 259 4.52 10.29 -9.67
C TYR A 259 5.49 11.48 -9.55
N TYR A 260 6.15 11.88 -10.63
CA TYR A 260 7.14 12.98 -10.63
C TYR A 260 6.59 14.33 -11.12
N ARG A 261 5.28 14.44 -11.36
CA ARG A 261 4.60 15.72 -11.61
C ARG A 261 4.50 16.54 -10.33
#